data_AF-A0A0Q6X808-F1
#
_entry.id   AF-A0A0Q6X808-F1
#
_cell.length_a   1.000
_cell.length_b   1.000
_cell.length_c   1.000
_cell.angle_alpha   90.00
_cell.angle_beta   90.00
_cell.angle_gamma   90.00
#
_symmetry.space_group_name_H-M   'P 1'
#
loop_
_entity.id
_entity.type
_entity.pdbx_description
1 polymer ?
#
loop_
_entity_poly.entity_id
_entity_poly.type
_entity_poly.pdbx_seq_one_letter_code
_entity_poly.pdbx_strand_id
1 'polypeptide(L)'
;MDGSTTVKISKREVMLKNKSYFKKSTGDEAGSAPKKGLVTAKNTGKVYFNAWSMNVRVEGENVVRALDLMTHNHGSFPGNTPTWPYIDETSIAAETGPCSDEIKAEKGACADCNPHGDGDPCASKPCQAARKCSLAAFAPRKTDLPNTQRCCDDTTGHHVIPLGEFCLPRSQSGGRRGQAPLNDDVSGYDGNLAPTICVEGSDHKPGPDGQLKEHGLVGSAYIRERLKKGIKNKQTGVKYSDLRDCGTASVSKIFGQCSEGCTKAQLDNYHVTQAKIPESEPVCWASQQSDYGPKPSSVESV
;
A
#
# COMPACT_ATOMS: atom_id res chain seq x y z
N MET A 1 -16.74 -24.60 -3.45
CA MET A 1 -17.05 -24.49 -2.01
C MET A 1 -18.56 -24.60 -1.92
N ASP A 2 -19.09 -24.79 -0.72
CA ASP A 2 -20.54 -24.75 -0.51
C ASP A 2 -20.87 -23.35 0.06
N GLY A 3 -20.74 -22.32 -0.78
CA GLY A 3 -20.98 -20.92 -0.44
C GLY A 3 -22.40 -20.45 -0.79
N SER A 4 -22.64 -19.14 -0.67
CA SER A 4 -23.90 -18.51 -1.09
C SER A 4 -24.19 -18.76 -2.57
N THR A 5 -25.42 -19.14 -2.86
CA THR A 5 -25.89 -19.43 -4.24
C THR A 5 -26.45 -18.20 -4.94
N THR A 6 -26.94 -17.23 -4.16
CA THR A 6 -27.65 -16.03 -4.64
C THR A 6 -26.79 -14.77 -4.60
N VAL A 7 -25.87 -14.66 -3.65
CA VAL A 7 -25.03 -13.47 -3.45
C VAL A 7 -23.57 -13.80 -3.75
N LYS A 8 -22.99 -13.04 -4.66
CA LYS A 8 -21.59 -13.15 -5.05
C LYS A 8 -20.85 -11.85 -4.82
N ILE A 9 -19.67 -11.92 -4.22
CA ILE A 9 -18.72 -10.81 -4.11
C ILE A 9 -17.58 -11.10 -5.07
N SER A 10 -17.24 -10.14 -5.92
CA SER A 10 -16.22 -10.32 -6.98
C SER A 10 -16.47 -11.56 -7.85
N LYS A 11 -17.75 -11.82 -8.20
CA LYS A 11 -18.21 -12.97 -8.99
C LYS A 11 -17.99 -14.34 -8.33
N ARG A 12 -17.58 -14.39 -7.06
CA ARG A 12 -17.39 -15.62 -6.27
C ARG A 12 -18.41 -15.72 -5.15
N GLU A 13 -18.71 -16.95 -4.75
CA GLU A 13 -19.66 -17.26 -3.68
C GLU A 13 -19.15 -16.75 -2.33
N VAL A 14 -20.06 -16.27 -1.48
CA VAL A 14 -19.74 -15.80 -0.12
C VAL A 14 -19.77 -16.98 0.85
N MET A 15 -18.79 -17.07 1.75
CA MET A 15 -18.74 -18.11 2.79
C MET A 15 -19.75 -17.83 3.90
N LEU A 16 -20.56 -18.83 4.23
CA LEU A 16 -21.65 -18.77 5.21
C LEU A 16 -21.30 -19.57 6.47
N LYS A 17 -21.64 -19.01 7.63
CA LYS A 17 -21.53 -19.65 8.94
C LYS A 17 -22.06 -21.08 8.91
N ASN A 18 -21.27 -22.01 9.45
CA ASN A 18 -21.61 -23.44 9.65
C ASN A 18 -22.01 -24.24 8.39
N LYS A 19 -22.05 -23.61 7.21
CA LYS A 19 -22.35 -24.26 5.93
C LYS A 19 -21.10 -24.39 5.07
N SER A 20 -20.33 -23.31 4.99
CA SER A 20 -19.14 -23.27 4.16
C SER A 20 -17.88 -23.70 4.91
N TYR A 21 -16.99 -24.41 4.22
CA TYR A 21 -15.74 -24.93 4.76
C TYR A 21 -14.66 -24.99 3.67
N PHE A 22 -13.39 -24.92 4.07
CA PHE A 22 -12.30 -25.33 3.19
C PHE A 22 -12.25 -26.85 3.13
N LYS A 23 -12.20 -27.41 1.91
CA LYS A 23 -12.41 -28.84 1.66
C LYS A 23 -11.44 -29.75 2.42
N LYS A 24 -10.16 -29.39 2.48
CA LYS A 24 -9.14 -30.18 3.19
C LYS A 24 -7.99 -29.28 3.63
N SER A 25 -7.71 -29.28 4.94
CA SER A 25 -6.44 -28.86 5.50
C SER A 25 -5.44 -29.99 5.32
N THR A 26 -4.28 -29.65 4.76
CA THR A 26 -3.10 -30.52 4.63
C THR A 26 -1.86 -29.71 5.01
N GLY A 27 -0.83 -30.39 5.50
CA GLY A 27 0.50 -29.87 5.77
C GLY A 27 1.56 -30.89 5.33
N ASP A 28 2.70 -30.93 6.03
CA ASP A 28 3.85 -31.79 5.67
C ASP A 28 3.74 -33.23 6.24
N GLU A 29 2.58 -33.90 6.11
CA GLU A 29 2.33 -35.08 6.97
C GLU A 29 3.08 -36.37 6.58
N ALA A 30 4.08 -36.75 7.39
CA ALA A 30 4.35 -38.14 7.77
C ALA A 30 4.18 -38.32 9.29
N GLY A 31 2.94 -38.43 9.74
CA GLY A 31 2.59 -38.65 11.15
C GLY A 31 1.75 -39.92 11.32
N SER A 32 2.40 -41.07 11.54
CA SER A 32 1.76 -42.37 11.80
C SER A 32 1.54 -42.62 13.30
N ALA A 33 1.12 -41.58 14.04
CA ALA A 33 0.68 -41.78 15.42
C ALA A 33 -0.67 -42.53 15.41
N PRO A 34 -0.85 -43.60 16.22
CA PRO A 34 -2.08 -44.40 16.25
C PRO A 34 -3.35 -43.58 16.44
N LYS A 35 -3.26 -42.48 17.21
CA LYS A 35 -4.31 -41.49 17.40
C LYS A 35 -3.82 -40.11 16.95
N LYS A 36 -3.86 -39.89 15.63
CA LYS A 36 -3.47 -38.65 14.92
C LYS A 36 -3.76 -37.37 15.71
N GLY A 37 -5.01 -37.20 16.14
CA GLY A 37 -5.51 -36.04 16.87
C GLY A 37 -6.25 -36.41 18.16
N LEU A 38 -6.14 -35.59 19.20
CA LEU A 38 -6.75 -35.87 20.50
C LEU A 38 -8.28 -35.88 20.45
N VAL A 39 -8.87 -34.95 19.69
CA VAL A 39 -10.32 -34.69 19.63
C VAL A 39 -10.98 -35.50 18.52
N THR A 40 -10.50 -35.35 17.28
CA THR A 40 -11.16 -35.96 16.11
C THR A 40 -10.46 -37.23 15.62
N ALA A 41 -9.30 -37.58 16.19
CA ALA A 41 -8.40 -38.60 15.64
C ALA A 41 -8.02 -38.35 14.16
N LYS A 42 -8.07 -37.10 13.70
CA LYS A 42 -7.66 -36.68 12.36
C LYS A 42 -6.53 -35.64 12.43
N ASN A 43 -5.58 -35.77 11.51
CA ASN A 43 -4.53 -34.79 11.22
C ASN A 43 -4.75 -34.04 9.89
N THR A 44 -5.76 -34.45 9.11
CA THR A 44 -6.24 -33.76 7.90
C THR A 44 -7.76 -33.76 7.93
N GLY A 45 -8.40 -32.74 7.36
CA GLY A 45 -9.86 -32.67 7.35
C GLY A 45 -10.39 -31.30 6.93
N LYS A 46 -11.71 -31.12 6.97
CA LYS A 46 -12.33 -29.84 6.64
C LYS A 46 -11.90 -28.76 7.63
N VAL A 47 -11.90 -27.50 7.19
CA VAL A 47 -11.67 -26.33 8.04
C VAL A 47 -12.95 -25.51 8.08
N TYR A 48 -13.44 -25.24 9.28
CA TYR A 48 -14.65 -24.44 9.51
C TYR A 48 -14.29 -23.14 10.21
N PHE A 49 -15.09 -22.10 9.92
CA PHE A 49 -15.05 -20.84 10.65
C PHE A 49 -15.80 -20.97 11.98
N ASN A 50 -15.15 -20.53 13.05
CA ASN A 50 -15.67 -20.45 14.40
C ASN A 50 -16.03 -19.01 14.81
N ALA A 51 -15.84 -18.03 13.92
CA ALA A 51 -16.32 -16.66 14.05
C ALA A 51 -16.91 -16.16 12.73
N TRP A 52 -17.76 -15.15 12.81
CA TRP A 52 -18.50 -14.57 11.68
C TRP A 52 -19.02 -13.17 12.06
N SER A 53 -19.50 -12.41 11.08
CA SER A 53 -20.16 -11.12 11.30
C SER A 53 -21.38 -11.25 12.20
N MET A 54 -21.52 -10.38 13.20
CA MET A 54 -22.66 -10.41 14.12
C MET A 54 -23.97 -9.93 13.47
N ASN A 55 -23.86 -9.01 12.50
CA ASN A 55 -24.99 -8.26 11.96
C ASN A 55 -25.26 -8.52 10.48
N VAL A 56 -24.23 -8.85 9.69
CA VAL A 56 -24.38 -9.07 8.25
C VAL A 56 -24.70 -10.53 7.99
N ARG A 57 -25.83 -10.77 7.32
CA ARG A 57 -26.31 -12.10 6.96
C ARG A 57 -26.61 -12.18 5.46
N VAL A 58 -26.30 -13.32 4.86
CA VAL A 58 -26.60 -13.68 3.47
C VAL A 58 -27.29 -15.03 3.50
N GLU A 59 -28.42 -15.16 2.79
CA GLU A 59 -29.23 -16.40 2.78
C GLU A 59 -29.62 -16.88 4.19
N GLY A 60 -29.88 -15.91 5.09
CA GLY A 60 -30.24 -16.17 6.48
C GLY A 60 -29.07 -16.48 7.42
N GLU A 61 -27.86 -16.69 6.90
CA GLU A 61 -26.67 -17.04 7.68
C GLU A 61 -25.68 -15.90 7.81
N ASN A 62 -24.96 -15.85 8.94
CA ASN A 62 -23.92 -14.85 9.14
C ASN A 62 -22.76 -15.05 8.14
N VAL A 63 -22.24 -13.93 7.64
CA VAL A 63 -21.13 -13.91 6.68
C VAL A 63 -19.78 -13.98 7.38
N VAL A 64 -18.87 -14.76 6.81
CA VAL A 64 -17.48 -14.86 7.23
C VAL A 64 -16.63 -13.72 6.64
N ARG A 65 -15.67 -13.22 7.42
CA ARG A 65 -14.77 -12.11 7.07
C ARG A 65 -13.30 -12.54 7.16
N ALA A 66 -12.42 -11.72 6.61
CA ALA A 66 -10.99 -11.79 6.93
C ALA A 66 -10.79 -11.63 8.45
N LEU A 67 -9.82 -12.38 8.98
CA LEU A 67 -9.47 -12.53 10.40
C LEU A 67 -10.50 -13.26 11.27
N ASP A 68 -11.63 -13.72 10.71
CA ASP A 68 -12.53 -14.60 11.47
C ASP A 68 -11.82 -15.93 11.78
N LEU A 69 -11.99 -16.39 13.02
CA LEU A 69 -11.32 -17.58 13.55
C LEU A 69 -11.76 -18.86 12.85
N MET A 70 -10.85 -19.80 12.70
CA MET A 70 -11.08 -21.13 12.13
C MET A 70 -10.51 -22.23 13.01
N THR A 71 -11.05 -23.44 12.85
CA THR A 71 -10.44 -24.66 13.38
C THR A 71 -10.26 -25.69 12.27
N HIS A 72 -9.20 -26.49 12.34
CA HIS A 72 -8.78 -27.42 11.31
C HIS A 72 -9.01 -28.88 11.71
N ASN A 73 -8.83 -29.78 10.74
CA ASN A 73 -8.83 -31.23 10.93
C ASN A 73 -10.13 -31.79 11.51
N HIS A 74 -11.26 -31.28 11.01
CA HIS A 74 -12.58 -31.72 11.44
C HIS A 74 -12.92 -33.13 10.96
N GLY A 75 -13.28 -33.99 11.92
CA GLY A 75 -14.05 -35.22 11.72
C GLY A 75 -15.39 -35.20 12.50
N SER A 76 -15.49 -34.30 13.47
CA SER A 76 -16.65 -33.91 14.28
C SER A 76 -16.40 -32.48 14.79
N PHE A 77 -17.40 -31.80 15.34
CA PHE A 77 -17.20 -30.57 16.10
C PHE A 77 -16.94 -30.92 17.59
N PRO A 78 -15.99 -30.26 18.28
CA PRO A 78 -15.05 -29.26 17.78
C PRO A 78 -13.90 -29.85 16.95
N GLY A 79 -13.23 -29.00 16.16
CA GLY A 79 -12.04 -29.37 15.39
C GLY A 79 -10.85 -29.77 16.28
N ASN A 80 -9.78 -30.28 15.65
CA ASN A 80 -8.63 -30.84 16.38
C ASN A 80 -7.48 -29.85 16.57
N THR A 81 -7.67 -28.58 16.22
CA THR A 81 -6.68 -27.52 16.40
C THR A 81 -7.26 -26.39 17.25
N PRO A 82 -6.41 -25.57 17.91
CA PRO A 82 -6.82 -24.28 18.43
C PRO A 82 -7.44 -23.40 17.33
N THR A 83 -8.22 -22.39 17.76
CA THR A 83 -8.76 -21.38 16.85
C THR A 83 -7.63 -20.50 16.30
N TRP A 84 -7.58 -20.31 14.99
CA TRP A 84 -6.61 -19.44 14.32
C TRP A 84 -7.31 -18.45 13.39
N PRO A 85 -6.91 -17.17 13.33
CA PRO A 85 -7.54 -16.21 12.41
C PRO A 85 -7.25 -16.59 10.95
N TYR A 86 -8.29 -16.58 10.12
CA TYR A 86 -8.13 -16.72 8.67
C TYR A 86 -7.56 -15.42 8.09
N ILE A 87 -6.36 -15.47 7.53
CA ILE A 87 -5.77 -14.35 6.80
C ILE A 87 -5.92 -14.68 5.32
N ASP A 88 -6.83 -13.99 4.64
CA ASP A 88 -6.99 -14.11 3.18
C ASP A 88 -5.90 -13.30 2.47
N GLU A 89 -5.66 -13.63 1.20
CA GLU A 89 -4.83 -12.79 0.33
C GLU A 89 -5.47 -11.40 0.23
N THR A 90 -4.71 -10.36 0.57
CA THR A 90 -5.23 -9.00 0.62
C THR A 90 -5.62 -8.52 -0.77
N SER A 91 -6.60 -7.61 -0.86
CA SER A 91 -7.22 -7.12 -2.10
C SER A 91 -6.28 -6.51 -3.16
N ILE A 92 -4.99 -6.37 -2.86
CA ILE A 92 -3.94 -6.02 -3.83
C ILE A 92 -3.78 -7.14 -4.89
N ALA A 93 -4.09 -8.40 -4.57
CA ALA A 93 -3.96 -9.51 -5.51
C ALA A 93 -5.03 -9.56 -6.61
N ALA A 94 -6.16 -8.88 -6.42
CA ALA A 94 -7.37 -9.08 -7.23
C ALA A 94 -7.33 -8.46 -8.64
N GLU A 95 -6.30 -7.69 -9.02
CA GLU A 95 -6.22 -6.99 -10.33
C GLU A 95 -7.48 -6.15 -10.64
N THR A 96 -8.12 -5.64 -9.59
CA THR A 96 -9.32 -4.82 -9.67
C THR A 96 -9.10 -3.52 -8.92
N GLY A 97 -9.59 -2.41 -9.48
CA GLY A 97 -9.47 -1.08 -8.89
C GLY A 97 -8.46 -0.18 -9.62
N PRO A 98 -8.18 1.02 -9.11
CA PRO A 98 -7.37 2.03 -9.81
C PRO A 98 -5.93 1.61 -10.14
N CYS A 99 -5.42 0.55 -9.51
CA CYS A 99 -4.07 0.02 -9.70
C CYS A 99 -4.02 -1.26 -10.56
N SER A 100 -5.12 -1.65 -11.22
CA SER A 100 -5.19 -2.95 -11.90
C SER A 100 -4.13 -3.14 -12.96
N ASP A 101 -3.75 -2.08 -13.67
CA ASP A 101 -2.79 -2.16 -14.77
C ASP A 101 -1.36 -2.19 -14.23
N GLU A 102 -1.06 -1.40 -13.19
CA GLU A 102 0.22 -1.43 -12.49
C GLU A 102 0.47 -2.78 -11.81
N ILE A 103 -0.56 -3.37 -11.19
CA ILE A 103 -0.47 -4.70 -10.57
C ILE A 103 -0.18 -5.77 -11.64
N LYS A 104 -0.82 -5.71 -12.81
CA LYS A 104 -0.54 -6.64 -13.92
C LYS A 104 0.87 -6.45 -14.48
N ALA A 105 1.29 -5.19 -14.64
CA ALA A 105 2.63 -4.86 -15.12
C ALA A 105 3.71 -5.35 -14.15
N GLU A 106 3.50 -5.18 -12.84
CA GLU A 106 4.40 -5.70 -11.80
C GLU A 106 4.43 -7.22 -11.82
N LYS A 107 3.28 -7.90 -11.78
CA LYS A 107 3.22 -9.37 -11.85
C LYS A 107 3.93 -9.93 -13.07
N GLY A 108 3.77 -9.30 -14.24
CA GLY A 108 4.43 -9.73 -15.47
C GLY A 108 5.94 -9.48 -15.44
N ALA A 109 6.38 -8.28 -15.02
CA ALA A 109 7.79 -7.91 -15.02
C ALA A 109 8.60 -8.56 -13.88
N CYS A 110 7.93 -8.95 -12.81
CA CYS A 110 8.49 -9.58 -11.62
C CYS A 110 8.13 -11.07 -11.52
N ALA A 111 7.68 -11.71 -12.62
CA ALA A 111 7.21 -13.11 -12.60
C ALA A 111 8.25 -14.09 -12.03
N ASP A 112 9.54 -13.85 -12.32
CA ASP A 112 10.65 -14.67 -11.82
C ASP A 112 11.23 -14.15 -10.48
N CYS A 113 10.67 -13.07 -9.93
CA CYS A 113 11.17 -12.41 -8.72
C CYS A 113 10.20 -12.56 -7.55
N ASN A 114 10.72 -12.55 -6.32
CA ASN A 114 9.89 -12.62 -5.13
C ASN A 114 8.94 -11.40 -5.04
N PRO A 115 7.63 -11.61 -4.79
CA PRO A 115 7.01 -12.85 -4.29
C PRO A 115 6.50 -13.85 -5.33
N HIS A 116 6.58 -13.57 -6.64
CA HIS A 116 6.02 -14.44 -7.68
C HIS A 116 6.95 -15.60 -8.07
N GLY A 117 8.27 -15.41 -7.90
CA GLY A 117 9.32 -16.42 -8.06
C GLY A 117 10.43 -16.28 -7.01
N ASP A 118 11.57 -16.92 -7.23
CA ASP A 118 12.68 -16.97 -6.24
C ASP A 118 13.75 -15.89 -6.46
N GLY A 119 13.69 -15.15 -7.57
CA GLY A 119 14.68 -14.13 -7.92
C GLY A 119 14.60 -12.86 -7.08
N ASP A 120 15.72 -12.14 -6.98
CA ASP A 120 15.72 -10.82 -6.34
C ASP A 120 15.07 -9.78 -7.26
N PRO A 121 13.95 -9.14 -6.87
CA PRO A 121 13.32 -8.09 -7.68
C PRO A 121 14.22 -6.86 -7.86
N CYS A 122 15.24 -6.67 -7.02
CA CYS A 122 16.25 -5.63 -7.18
C CYS A 122 17.34 -6.00 -8.19
N ALA A 123 17.44 -7.25 -8.63
CA ALA A 123 18.34 -7.63 -9.72
C ALA A 123 17.71 -7.47 -11.11
N SER A 124 16.39 -7.33 -11.21
CA SER A 124 15.65 -7.21 -12.48
C SER A 124 15.25 -5.77 -12.77
N LYS A 125 15.90 -5.13 -13.76
CA LYS A 125 15.54 -3.76 -14.19
C LYS A 125 14.09 -3.62 -14.69
N PRO A 126 13.53 -4.58 -15.45
CA PRO A 126 12.10 -4.56 -15.78
C PRO A 126 11.21 -4.60 -14.53
N CYS A 127 11.54 -5.46 -13.55
CA CYS A 127 10.79 -5.55 -12.30
C CYS A 127 10.89 -4.24 -11.50
N GLN A 128 12.09 -3.66 -11.34
CA GLN A 128 12.28 -2.35 -10.70
C GLN A 128 11.45 -1.25 -11.37
N ALA A 129 11.40 -1.23 -12.71
CA ALA A 129 10.65 -0.23 -13.48
C ALA A 129 9.13 -0.34 -13.25
N ALA A 130 8.58 -1.57 -13.23
CA ALA A 130 7.16 -1.80 -12.94
C ALA A 130 6.83 -1.49 -11.47
N ARG A 131 7.70 -1.92 -10.55
CA ARG A 131 7.59 -1.68 -9.10
C ARG A 131 7.64 -0.20 -8.73
N LYS A 132 8.14 0.67 -9.59
CA LYS A 132 8.15 2.13 -9.38
C LYS A 132 6.74 2.71 -9.18
N CYS A 133 5.73 2.12 -9.82
CA CYS A 133 4.34 2.56 -9.65
C CYS A 133 3.66 2.00 -8.39
N SER A 134 4.34 1.11 -7.65
CA SER A 134 3.92 0.62 -6.34
C SER A 134 4.72 1.35 -5.26
N LEU A 135 4.11 2.38 -4.67
CA LEU A 135 4.73 3.24 -3.68
C LEU A 135 5.18 2.43 -2.45
N ALA A 136 6.43 2.63 -2.05
CA ALA A 136 7.02 2.02 -0.87
C ALA A 136 6.89 2.95 0.34
N ALA A 137 6.70 2.41 1.54
CA ALA A 137 6.92 3.20 2.75
C ALA A 137 8.41 3.61 2.85
N PHE A 138 8.68 4.84 3.26
CA PHE A 138 10.04 5.43 3.24
C PHE A 138 11.07 4.62 4.03
N ALA A 139 10.79 4.36 5.31
CA ALA A 139 11.72 3.68 6.21
C ALA A 139 10.95 2.89 7.30
N PRO A 140 10.03 1.99 6.91
CA PRO A 140 9.20 1.25 7.85
C PRO A 140 10.06 0.37 8.75
N ARG A 141 9.72 0.22 10.02
CA ARG A 141 10.33 -0.83 10.87
C ARG A 141 9.74 -2.18 10.43
N LYS A 142 10.49 -3.27 10.67
CA LYS A 142 9.98 -4.63 10.42
C LYS A 142 8.68 -4.93 11.18
N THR A 143 8.48 -4.29 12.34
CA THR A 143 7.25 -4.39 13.14
C THR A 143 6.08 -3.63 12.54
N ASP A 144 6.33 -2.60 11.75
CA ASP A 144 5.28 -1.78 11.16
C ASP A 144 4.72 -2.47 9.92
N LEU A 145 5.60 -2.98 9.07
CA LEU A 145 5.27 -3.64 7.81
C LEU A 145 6.28 -4.78 7.54
N PRO A 146 6.01 -6.02 8.01
CA PRO A 146 6.98 -7.11 7.97
C PRO A 146 7.36 -7.56 6.55
N ASN A 147 6.49 -7.31 5.57
CA ASN A 147 6.63 -7.76 4.18
C ASN A 147 6.45 -6.63 3.15
N THR A 148 6.67 -5.37 3.54
CA THR A 148 6.55 -4.27 2.57
C THR A 148 7.71 -4.25 1.61
N GLN A 149 7.36 -4.01 0.34
CA GLN A 149 8.29 -3.55 -0.66
C GLN A 149 9.07 -2.34 -0.14
N ARG A 150 10.40 -2.43 -0.25
CA ARG A 150 11.34 -1.33 -0.02
C ARG A 150 11.96 -0.96 -1.36
N CYS A 151 12.42 0.28 -1.47
CA CYS A 151 13.28 0.68 -2.57
C CYS A 151 14.56 -0.15 -2.54
N CYS A 152 15.04 -0.51 -3.73
CA CYS A 152 16.31 -1.20 -3.90
C CYS A 152 17.47 -0.28 -3.51
N ASP A 153 18.61 -0.85 -3.12
CA ASP A 153 19.77 -0.10 -2.61
C ASP A 153 20.34 0.92 -3.62
N ASP A 154 20.09 0.72 -4.91
CA ASP A 154 20.48 1.63 -6.00
C ASP A 154 19.46 2.77 -6.26
N THR A 155 18.35 2.79 -5.52
CA THR A 155 17.28 3.79 -5.63
C THR A 155 17.03 4.48 -4.29
N THR A 156 16.48 5.68 -4.32
CA THR A 156 16.08 6.44 -3.12
C THR A 156 14.57 6.57 -3.08
N GLY A 157 13.98 6.35 -1.91
CA GLY A 157 12.56 6.64 -1.68
C GLY A 157 12.32 8.15 -1.64
N HIS A 158 11.65 8.69 -2.65
CA HIS A 158 11.20 10.08 -2.68
C HIS A 158 9.77 10.19 -2.16
N HIS A 159 9.53 10.95 -1.09
CA HIS A 159 8.17 11.24 -0.62
C HIS A 159 7.36 11.93 -1.71
N VAL A 160 6.32 11.26 -2.21
CA VAL A 160 5.47 11.78 -3.29
C VAL A 160 4.77 13.07 -2.87
N ILE A 161 4.35 13.14 -1.60
CA ILE A 161 3.98 14.40 -0.95
C ILE A 161 5.05 14.68 0.10
N PRO A 162 5.80 15.79 0.00
CA PRO A 162 6.93 16.05 0.88
C PRO A 162 6.54 16.09 2.35
N LEU A 163 7.39 15.54 3.21
CA LEU A 163 7.18 15.52 4.66
C LEU A 163 6.93 16.90 5.29
N GLY A 164 7.48 17.97 4.69
CA GLY A 164 7.32 19.33 5.18
C GLY A 164 5.88 19.83 5.09
N GLU A 165 5.03 19.15 4.33
CA GLU A 165 3.62 19.50 4.24
C GLU A 165 2.78 19.03 5.44
N PHE A 166 3.33 18.11 6.25
CA PHE A 166 2.66 17.47 7.39
C PHE A 166 3.43 17.61 8.71
N CYS A 167 4.70 18.02 8.67
CA CYS A 167 5.53 18.16 9.85
C CYS A 167 6.11 19.56 10.03
N LEU A 168 6.29 19.96 11.29
CA LEU A 168 6.95 21.21 11.65
C LEU A 168 8.38 21.26 11.08
N PRO A 169 8.85 22.45 10.67
CA PRO A 169 10.23 22.61 10.23
C PRO A 169 11.20 22.32 11.38
N ARG A 170 12.45 22.00 11.02
CA ARG A 170 13.51 21.62 11.98
C ARG A 170 13.72 22.64 13.10
N SER A 171 13.53 23.93 12.79
CA SER A 171 13.60 25.05 13.76
C SER A 171 12.53 25.00 14.83
N GLN A 172 11.42 24.30 14.60
CA GLN A 172 10.26 24.21 15.48
C GLN A 172 10.06 22.80 16.06
N SER A 173 10.82 21.80 15.59
CA SER A 173 10.68 20.40 16.00
C SER A 173 11.86 19.89 16.85
N GLY A 174 12.53 20.77 17.61
CA GLY A 174 13.69 20.38 18.43
C GLY A 174 14.87 19.84 17.61
N GLY A 175 15.00 20.28 16.37
CA GLY A 175 16.13 19.91 15.53
C GLY A 175 15.95 18.63 14.72
N ARG A 176 14.75 18.03 14.62
CA ARG A 176 14.52 16.79 13.85
C ARG A 176 13.44 16.94 12.78
N ARG A 177 13.81 16.82 11.50
CA ARG A 177 12.89 16.96 10.36
C ARG A 177 11.93 15.76 10.33
N GLY A 178 10.63 15.99 10.12
CA GLY A 178 9.66 14.91 9.90
C GLY A 178 9.19 14.14 11.14
N GLN A 179 9.45 14.65 12.35
CA GLN A 179 9.07 13.97 13.61
C GLN A 179 7.92 14.62 14.37
N ALA A 180 7.68 15.92 14.20
CA ALA A 180 6.62 16.61 14.91
C ALA A 180 5.49 16.95 13.91
N PRO A 181 4.25 16.50 14.15
CA PRO A 181 3.11 16.87 13.30
C PRO A 181 2.86 18.38 13.38
N LEU A 182 2.28 18.95 12.32
CA LEU A 182 1.97 20.39 12.28
C LEU A 182 0.90 20.81 13.29
N ASN A 183 -0.09 19.95 13.51
CA ASN A 183 -1.25 20.16 14.36
C ASN A 183 -1.89 18.81 14.70
N ASP A 184 -2.94 18.83 15.52
CA ASP A 184 -3.65 17.63 15.97
C ASP A 184 -4.34 16.88 14.82
N ASP A 185 -4.83 17.59 13.79
CA ASP A 185 -5.52 17.00 12.64
C ASP A 185 -4.58 16.17 11.73
N VAL A 186 -3.27 16.40 11.81
CA VAL A 186 -2.25 15.61 11.10
C VAL A 186 -1.37 14.78 12.05
N SER A 187 -1.79 14.61 13.30
CA SER A 187 -1.03 13.89 14.33
C SER A 187 -0.76 12.42 14.02
N GLY A 188 -1.58 11.80 13.17
CA GLY A 188 -1.39 10.42 12.70
C GLY A 188 -0.32 10.25 11.61
N TYR A 189 0.29 11.34 11.12
CA TYR A 189 1.33 11.26 10.09
C TYR A 189 2.66 10.74 10.64
N ASP A 190 3.16 9.65 10.06
CA ASP A 190 4.51 9.10 10.26
C ASP A 190 5.34 9.19 8.96
N GLY A 191 6.38 10.03 8.96
CA GLY A 191 7.26 10.20 7.80
C GLY A 191 7.98 8.92 7.34
N ASN A 192 8.10 7.90 8.19
CA ASN A 192 8.69 6.61 7.85
C ASN A 192 7.73 5.68 7.13
N LEU A 193 6.42 5.83 7.37
CA LEU A 193 5.37 5.04 6.73
C LEU A 193 4.76 5.74 5.51
N ALA A 194 5.01 7.05 5.38
CA ALA A 194 4.55 7.85 4.25
C ALA A 194 5.01 7.25 2.89
N PRO A 195 4.10 7.20 1.89
CA PRO A 195 4.39 6.65 0.57
C PRO A 195 5.49 7.39 -0.16
N THR A 196 6.38 6.62 -0.76
CA THR A 196 7.52 7.08 -1.54
C THR A 196 7.59 6.35 -2.86
N ILE A 197 8.07 7.05 -3.89
CA ILE A 197 8.40 6.47 -5.17
C ILE A 197 9.90 6.16 -5.20
N CYS A 198 10.26 4.96 -5.64
CA CYS A 198 11.66 4.53 -5.71
C CYS A 198 12.30 5.07 -6.99
N VAL A 199 13.24 6.00 -6.85
CA VAL A 199 13.77 6.79 -7.96
C VAL A 199 15.29 6.89 -7.90
N GLU A 200 15.90 7.09 -9.07
CA GLU A 200 17.35 7.27 -9.18
C GLU A 200 17.79 8.63 -8.61
N GLY A 201 18.94 8.62 -7.92
CA GLY A 201 19.53 9.80 -7.28
C GLY A 201 18.93 10.12 -5.90
N SER A 202 19.62 11.00 -5.18
CA SER A 202 19.29 11.32 -3.77
C SER A 202 19.18 12.82 -3.49
N ASP A 203 19.50 13.68 -4.47
CA ASP A 203 19.45 15.13 -4.34
C ASP A 203 18.31 15.70 -5.18
N HIS A 204 17.86 16.91 -4.85
CA HIS A 204 16.94 17.70 -5.65
C HIS A 204 17.65 18.66 -6.61
N LYS A 205 18.97 18.76 -6.54
CA LYS A 205 19.80 19.65 -7.33
C LYS A 205 20.38 18.95 -8.54
N PRO A 206 20.71 19.71 -9.61
CA PRO A 206 21.38 19.15 -10.76
C PRO A 206 22.76 18.59 -10.39
N GLY A 207 23.15 17.53 -11.08
CA GLY A 207 24.50 16.99 -11.02
C GLY A 207 25.52 17.91 -11.70
N PRO A 208 26.80 17.49 -11.74
CA PRO A 208 27.86 18.23 -12.43
C PRO A 208 27.60 18.44 -13.92
N ASP A 209 26.79 17.57 -14.55
CA ASP A 209 26.32 17.65 -15.93
C ASP A 209 25.16 18.64 -16.14
N GLY A 210 24.71 19.30 -15.06
CA GLY A 210 23.59 20.24 -15.08
C GLY A 210 22.22 19.56 -15.20
N GLN A 211 22.14 18.23 -15.14
CA GLN A 211 20.89 17.49 -15.25
C GLN A 211 20.36 17.05 -13.88
N LEU A 212 19.03 17.04 -13.74
CA LEU A 212 18.39 16.44 -12.58
C LEU A 212 18.26 14.94 -12.78
N LYS A 213 18.54 14.19 -11.71
CA LYS A 213 18.12 12.79 -11.61
C LYS A 213 16.64 12.70 -11.28
N GLU A 214 16.06 11.50 -11.42
CA GLU A 214 14.64 11.24 -11.18
C GLU A 214 14.13 11.80 -9.85
N HIS A 215 14.89 11.64 -8.76
CA HIS A 215 14.57 12.20 -7.45
C HIS A 215 14.34 13.73 -7.48
N GLY A 216 15.21 14.46 -8.17
CA GLY A 216 15.04 15.90 -8.37
C GLY A 216 13.93 16.24 -9.35
N LEU A 217 13.75 15.45 -10.41
CA LEU A 217 12.70 15.67 -11.42
C LEU A 217 11.30 15.57 -10.82
N VAL A 218 11.03 14.54 -10.02
CA VAL A 218 9.72 14.36 -9.35
C VAL A 218 9.47 15.48 -8.35
N GLY A 219 10.47 15.83 -7.53
CA GLY A 219 10.35 16.92 -6.56
C GLY A 219 10.08 18.28 -7.24
N SER A 220 10.80 18.58 -8.32
CA SER A 220 10.56 19.79 -9.11
C SER A 220 9.20 19.81 -9.79
N ALA A 221 8.76 18.68 -10.35
CA ALA A 221 7.44 18.56 -10.94
C ALA A 221 6.34 18.83 -9.90
N TYR A 222 6.46 18.28 -8.69
CA TYR A 222 5.52 18.53 -7.58
C TYR A 222 5.38 20.02 -7.25
N ILE A 223 6.50 20.74 -7.16
CA ILE A 223 6.49 22.19 -6.90
C ILE A 223 5.79 22.97 -8.01
N ARG A 224 5.99 22.59 -9.27
CA ARG A 224 5.29 23.24 -10.39
C ARG A 224 3.80 22.99 -10.35
N GLU A 225 3.36 21.77 -10.03
CA GLU A 225 1.93 21.47 -9.92
C GLU A 225 1.28 22.24 -8.75
N ARG A 226 1.97 22.37 -7.61
CA ARG A 226 1.54 23.27 -6.52
C ARG A 226 1.37 24.71 -6.98
N LEU A 227 2.37 25.25 -7.67
CA LEU A 227 2.34 26.64 -8.15
C LEU A 227 1.22 26.86 -9.18
N LYS A 228 0.98 25.91 -10.10
CA LYS A 228 -0.14 25.96 -11.04
C LYS A 228 -1.50 25.97 -10.35
N LYS A 229 -1.65 25.26 -9.23
CA LYS A 229 -2.84 25.30 -8.38
C LYS A 229 -2.92 26.57 -7.50
N GLY A 230 -1.95 27.48 -7.57
CA GLY A 230 -1.92 28.71 -6.77
C GLY A 230 -1.45 28.50 -5.33
N ILE A 231 -0.92 27.31 -4.98
CA ILE A 231 -0.43 26.99 -3.64
C ILE A 231 1.00 27.52 -3.48
N LYS A 232 1.15 28.58 -2.71
CA LYS A 232 2.42 29.29 -2.53
C LYS A 232 3.30 28.61 -1.49
N ASN A 233 4.61 28.82 -1.58
CA ASN A 233 5.54 28.43 -0.52
C ASN A 233 5.18 29.10 0.81
N LYS A 234 5.26 28.33 1.90
CA LYS A 234 4.89 28.70 3.28
C LYS A 234 3.40 29.00 3.48
N GLN A 235 2.53 28.60 2.55
CA GLN A 235 1.08 28.77 2.71
C GLN A 235 0.57 27.79 3.77
N THR A 236 -0.22 28.28 4.72
CA THR A 236 -0.97 27.45 5.68
C THR A 236 -2.38 27.21 5.15
N GLY A 237 -3.11 26.27 5.75
CA GLY A 237 -4.50 26.03 5.37
C GLY A 237 -4.66 25.36 4.00
N VAL A 238 -3.77 24.44 3.67
CA VAL A 238 -3.81 23.69 2.40
C VAL A 238 -4.51 22.35 2.62
N LYS A 239 -5.34 21.95 1.66
CA LYS A 239 -6.04 20.66 1.73
C LYS A 239 -5.10 19.54 1.33
N TYR A 240 -5.21 18.40 2.02
CA TYR A 240 -4.53 17.18 1.61
C TYR A 240 -4.87 16.80 0.16
N SER A 241 -6.14 16.92 -0.24
CA SER A 241 -6.58 16.62 -1.61
C SER A 241 -5.79 17.36 -2.68
N ASP A 242 -5.46 18.63 -2.44
CA ASP A 242 -4.72 19.45 -3.41
C ASP A 242 -3.24 19.02 -3.49
N LEU A 243 -2.63 18.70 -2.34
CA LEU A 243 -1.26 18.20 -2.27
C LEU A 243 -1.13 16.81 -2.91
N ARG A 244 -2.11 15.94 -2.67
CA ARG A 244 -2.22 14.63 -3.31
C ARG A 244 -2.27 14.77 -4.82
N ASP A 245 -3.16 15.61 -5.34
CA ASP A 245 -3.25 15.83 -6.79
C ASP A 245 -1.92 16.33 -7.38
N CYS A 246 -1.17 17.19 -6.66
CA CYS A 246 0.16 17.62 -7.08
C CYS A 246 1.17 16.46 -7.13
N GLY A 247 1.16 15.58 -6.13
CA GLY A 247 2.03 14.39 -6.05
C GLY A 247 1.68 13.36 -7.12
N THR A 248 0.39 13.16 -7.37
CA THR A 248 -0.12 12.26 -8.40
C THR A 248 0.29 12.75 -9.80
N ALA A 249 0.08 14.03 -10.10
CA ALA A 249 0.46 14.62 -11.38
C ALA A 249 1.98 14.68 -11.58
N SER A 250 2.77 14.91 -10.53
CA SER A 250 4.24 14.91 -10.63
C SER A 250 4.79 13.53 -10.97
N VAL A 251 4.27 12.48 -10.32
CA VAL A 251 4.65 11.09 -10.60
C VAL A 251 4.29 10.73 -12.04
N SER A 252 3.03 10.94 -12.46
CA SER A 252 2.59 10.58 -13.82
C SER A 252 3.37 11.33 -14.90
N LYS A 253 3.72 12.60 -14.65
CA LYS A 253 4.51 13.42 -15.58
C LYS A 253 5.93 12.90 -15.80
N ILE A 254 6.59 12.40 -14.76
CA ILE A 254 7.96 11.86 -14.86
C ILE A 254 7.94 10.39 -15.29
N PHE A 255 6.93 9.64 -14.84
CA PHE A 255 6.76 8.22 -15.10
C PHE A 255 5.39 7.99 -15.72
N GLY A 256 5.32 8.17 -17.05
CA GLY A 256 4.07 8.04 -17.81
C GLY A 256 3.40 6.66 -17.69
N GLN A 257 4.14 5.64 -17.26
CA GLN A 257 3.62 4.30 -16.98
C GLN A 257 2.87 4.19 -15.64
N CYS A 258 3.01 5.15 -14.73
CA CYS A 258 2.32 5.15 -13.45
C CYS A 258 1.05 6.00 -13.54
N SER A 259 -0.11 5.37 -13.45
CA SER A 259 -1.38 6.09 -13.55
C SER A 259 -1.60 7.02 -12.37
N GLU A 260 -2.28 8.12 -12.66
CA GLU A 260 -2.71 9.04 -11.63
C GLU A 260 -3.70 8.36 -10.65
N GLY A 261 -4.61 7.55 -11.18
CA GLY A 261 -5.62 6.83 -10.40
C GLY A 261 -4.98 5.88 -9.37
N CYS A 262 -3.99 5.09 -9.80
CA CYS A 262 -3.29 4.19 -8.87
C CYS A 262 -2.47 4.96 -7.83
N THR A 263 -1.71 5.97 -8.27
CA THR A 263 -0.89 6.79 -7.36
C THR A 263 -1.77 7.46 -6.31
N LYS A 264 -2.90 8.04 -6.72
CA LYS A 264 -3.90 8.63 -5.82
C LYS A 264 -4.41 7.62 -4.79
N ALA A 265 -4.83 6.44 -5.24
CA ALA A 265 -5.37 5.40 -4.34
C ALA A 265 -4.34 4.96 -3.28
N GLN A 266 -3.06 4.84 -3.65
CA GLN A 266 -1.99 4.51 -2.73
C GLN A 266 -1.71 5.63 -1.72
N LEU A 267 -1.74 6.89 -2.17
CA LEU A 267 -1.61 8.04 -1.28
C LEU A 267 -2.76 8.12 -0.27
N ASP A 268 -4.00 7.91 -0.73
CA ASP A 268 -5.20 7.94 0.11
C ASP A 268 -5.23 6.79 1.13
N ASN A 269 -4.77 5.60 0.73
CA ASN A 269 -4.64 4.45 1.63
C ASN A 269 -3.74 4.76 2.83
N TYR A 270 -2.68 5.55 2.65
CA TYR A 270 -1.89 5.99 3.78
C TYR A 270 -2.48 7.24 4.46
N HIS A 271 -2.56 8.37 3.77
CA HIS A 271 -2.81 9.66 4.41
C HIS A 271 -4.22 9.74 5.01
N VAL A 272 -5.24 9.29 4.27
CA VAL A 272 -6.64 9.34 4.72
C VAL A 272 -6.94 8.15 5.63
N THR A 273 -6.59 6.94 5.20
CA THR A 273 -7.03 5.73 5.90
C THR A 273 -6.17 5.39 7.11
N GLN A 274 -4.83 5.46 7.00
CA GLN A 274 -3.91 5.11 8.10
C GLN A 274 -3.61 6.31 9.00
N ALA A 275 -3.16 7.42 8.41
CA ALA A 275 -2.76 8.62 9.13
C ALA A 275 -3.96 9.51 9.55
N LYS A 276 -5.17 9.18 9.11
CA LYS A 276 -6.43 9.87 9.47
C LYS A 276 -6.45 11.36 9.13
N ILE A 277 -5.68 11.79 8.13
CA ILE A 277 -5.66 13.17 7.67
C ILE A 277 -6.98 13.44 6.91
N PRO A 278 -7.78 14.45 7.31
CA PRO A 278 -8.98 14.81 6.59
C PRO A 278 -8.67 15.21 5.14
N GLU A 279 -9.41 14.64 4.19
CA GLU A 279 -9.10 14.84 2.77
C GLU A 279 -9.32 16.28 2.31
N SER A 280 -10.45 16.87 2.70
CA SER A 280 -10.95 18.16 2.20
C SER A 280 -10.71 19.33 3.14
N GLU A 281 -10.26 19.08 4.37
CA GLU A 281 -10.04 20.15 5.34
C GLU A 281 -8.67 20.81 5.14
N PRO A 282 -8.58 22.14 5.32
CA PRO A 282 -7.34 22.90 5.14
C PRO A 282 -6.41 22.74 6.36
N VAL A 283 -5.92 21.53 6.61
CA VAL A 283 -5.12 21.20 7.81
C VAL A 283 -3.61 21.08 7.54
N CYS A 284 -3.20 21.02 6.27
CA CYS A 284 -1.80 20.86 5.87
C CYS A 284 -1.13 22.21 5.57
N TRP A 285 0.20 22.20 5.49
CA TRP A 285 0.99 23.37 5.07
C TRP A 285 1.67 23.10 3.75
N ALA A 286 1.98 24.17 3.03
CA ALA A 286 2.84 24.14 1.87
C ALA A 286 4.25 24.58 2.29
N SER A 287 5.14 23.63 2.55
CA SER A 287 6.50 23.94 3.01
C SER A 287 7.30 24.71 1.97
N GLN A 288 8.34 25.41 2.42
CA GLN A 288 9.28 26.09 1.53
C GLN A 288 10.14 25.06 0.80
N GLN A 289 10.00 24.99 -0.51
CA GLN A 289 10.79 24.13 -1.38
C GLN A 289 11.18 24.89 -2.65
N SER A 290 12.30 24.48 -3.25
CA SER A 290 12.87 25.09 -4.45
C SER A 290 12.54 24.22 -5.66
N ASP A 291 12.16 24.85 -6.78
CA ASP A 291 12.16 24.21 -8.08
C ASP A 291 13.55 24.34 -8.70
N TYR A 292 14.24 23.20 -8.88
CA TYR A 292 15.56 23.12 -9.50
C TYR A 292 15.52 22.60 -10.94
N GLY A 293 14.33 22.28 -11.45
CA GLY A 293 14.21 21.69 -12.75
C GLY A 293 14.33 22.73 -13.84
N PRO A 294 14.45 22.28 -15.10
CA PRO A 294 14.52 23.19 -16.23
C PRO A 294 13.29 24.09 -16.21
N LYS A 295 13.50 25.41 -16.23
CA LYS A 295 12.40 26.37 -16.36
C LYS A 295 11.62 25.98 -17.62
N PRO A 296 10.28 26.00 -17.60
CA PRO A 296 9.54 25.83 -18.84
C PRO A 296 10.08 26.85 -19.84
N SER A 297 10.66 26.35 -20.93
CA SER A 297 11.02 27.20 -22.05
C SER A 297 9.76 27.92 -22.48
N SER A 298 9.85 29.23 -22.71
CA SER A 298 8.87 29.99 -23.46
C SER A 298 8.80 29.40 -24.86
N VAL A 299 8.05 28.31 -25.01
CA VAL A 299 7.66 27.80 -26.33
C VAL A 299 6.24 28.29 -26.51
N GLU A 300 6.17 29.31 -27.35
CA GLU A 300 4.96 29.88 -27.92
C GLU A 300 4.05 28.77 -28.44
N SER A 301 2.76 29.05 -28.35
CA SER A 301 1.73 28.50 -29.23
C SER A 301 2.22 28.39 -30.67
N VAL A 302 2.22 27.16 -31.19
CA VAL A 302 2.00 26.86 -32.60
C VAL A 302 0.89 25.82 -32.67
#